data_AF-A0A1Y2H6J1-F1
#
_entry.id   AF-A0A1Y2H6J1-F1
#
_cell.length_a   1.000
_cell.length_b   1.000
_cell.length_c   1.000
_cell.angle_alpha   90.00
_cell.angle_beta   90.00
_cell.angle_gamma   90.00
#
_symmetry.space_group_name_H-M   'P 1'
#
loop_
_entity.id
_entity.type
_entity.pdbx_description
1 polymer ?
#
loop_
_entity_poly.entity_id
_entity_poly.type
_entity_poly.pdbx_seq_one_letter_code
_entity_poly.pdbx_strand_id
1 'polypeptide(L)'
;MSRSSSFVSLVAVVVAIAATAIATNPDEKSFKKYIESKLKSDGRSWLERKAAAHIASMLYDRQDFKLFSVIDVPEENTRFIGLFSLWLPLPLDWSQLRDASDD
;
A
#
# COMPACT_ATOMS: atom_id res chain seq x y z
N MET A 1 31.81 13.94 -25.40
CA MET A 1 30.38 13.59 -25.57
C MET A 1 30.07 12.42 -24.64
N SER A 2 29.52 12.65 -23.44
CA SER A 2 29.24 11.56 -22.47
C SER A 2 28.14 11.87 -21.44
N ARG A 3 27.69 13.13 -21.31
CA ARG A 3 26.65 13.51 -20.34
C ARG A 3 25.23 13.20 -20.81
N SER A 4 24.98 13.16 -22.12
CA SER A 4 23.64 12.90 -22.68
C SER A 4 23.20 11.44 -22.50
N SER A 5 24.13 10.48 -22.64
CA SER A 5 23.87 9.05 -22.47
C SER A 5 23.43 8.72 -21.04
N SER A 6 24.13 9.22 -20.02
CA SER A 6 23.78 8.97 -18.62
C SER A 6 22.43 9.58 -18.23
N PHE A 7 22.08 10.75 -18.77
CA PHE A 7 20.79 11.38 -18.51
C PHE A 7 19.64 10.61 -19.16
N VAL A 8 19.81 10.16 -20.42
CA VAL A 8 18.81 9.32 -21.10
C VAL A 8 18.63 7.97 -20.39
N SER A 9 19.72 7.36 -19.90
CA SER A 9 19.64 6.14 -19.09
C SER A 9 18.93 6.35 -17.74
N LEU A 10 19.19 7.47 -17.06
CA LEU A 10 18.51 7.81 -15.79
C LEU A 10 17.01 8.02 -16.01
N VAL A 11 16.64 8.77 -17.05
CA VAL A 11 15.23 9.01 -17.42
C VAL A 11 14.55 7.70 -17.77
N ALA A 12 15.20 6.81 -18.52
CA ALA A 12 14.65 5.49 -18.84
C ALA A 12 14.41 4.63 -17.59
N VAL A 13 15.31 4.67 -16.60
CA VAL A 13 15.13 3.96 -15.32
C VAL A 13 13.95 4.54 -14.54
N VAL A 14 13.83 5.86 -14.44
CA VAL A 14 12.70 6.51 -13.76
C VAL A 14 11.37 6.19 -14.43
N VAL A 15 11.33 6.22 -15.77
CA VAL A 15 10.13 5.84 -16.55
C VAL A 15 9.78 4.37 -16.36
N ALA A 16 10.77 3.47 -16.34
CA ALA A 16 10.54 2.05 -16.10
C ALA A 16 9.98 1.81 -14.69
N ILE A 17 10.50 2.50 -13.67
CA ILE A 17 10.00 2.43 -12.29
C ILE A 17 8.56 2.96 -12.21
N ALA A 18 8.28 4.10 -12.83
CA ALA A 18 6.94 4.70 -12.86
C ALA A 18 5.93 3.82 -13.60
N ALA A 19 6.30 3.27 -14.76
CA ALA A 19 5.46 2.35 -15.52
C ALA A 19 5.17 1.06 -14.73
N THR A 20 6.19 0.53 -14.04
CA THR A 20 6.01 -0.61 -13.13
C THR A 20 5.07 -0.23 -11.99
N ALA A 21 5.23 0.94 -11.37
CA ALA A 21 4.38 1.40 -10.28
C ALA A 21 2.90 1.49 -10.70
N ILE A 22 2.63 2.06 -11.88
CA ILE A 22 1.29 2.18 -12.45
C ILE A 22 0.72 0.79 -12.78
N ALA A 23 1.52 -0.10 -13.38
CA ALA A 23 1.08 -1.46 -13.71
C ALA A 23 0.85 -2.33 -12.45
N THR A 24 1.58 -2.07 -11.37
CA THR A 24 1.46 -2.76 -10.09
C THR A 24 0.69 -1.95 -9.06
N ASN A 25 -0.12 -0.96 -9.50
CA ASN A 25 -0.84 -0.08 -8.60
C ASN A 25 -1.57 -0.96 -7.57
N PRO A 26 -1.40 -0.70 -6.26
CA PRO A 26 -1.96 -1.59 -5.25
C PRO A 26 -3.47 -1.65 -5.45
N ASP A 27 -3.96 -2.80 -5.88
CA ASP A 27 -5.37 -3.07 -6.07
C ASP A 27 -5.91 -3.84 -4.86
N GLU A 28 -7.24 -3.93 -4.76
CA GLU A 28 -7.91 -4.61 -3.65
C GLU A 28 -7.41 -6.07 -3.52
N LYS A 29 -7.05 -6.65 -4.66
CA LYS A 29 -6.47 -7.99 -4.77
C LYS A 29 -5.08 -8.08 -4.12
N SER A 30 -4.23 -7.06 -4.27
CA SER A 30 -2.91 -6.98 -3.63
C SER A 30 -3.04 -6.83 -2.10
N PHE A 31 -4.00 -6.05 -1.63
CA PHE A 31 -4.28 -5.90 -0.20
C PHE A 31 -4.79 -7.21 0.42
N LYS A 32 -5.74 -7.88 -0.24
CA LYS A 32 -6.21 -9.21 0.16
C LYS A 32 -5.07 -10.21 0.27
N LYS A 33 -4.17 -10.23 -0.72
CA LYS A 33 -2.98 -11.08 -0.70
C LYS A 33 -2.04 -10.77 0.47
N TYR A 34 -1.86 -9.51 0.82
CA TYR A 34 -1.05 -9.11 1.97
C TYR A 34 -1.62 -9.68 3.27
N ILE A 35 -2.92 -9.51 3.53
CA ILE A 35 -3.58 -10.05 4.73
C ILE A 35 -3.53 -11.58 4.76
N GLU A 36 -3.80 -12.24 3.63
CA GLU A 36 -3.67 -13.69 3.53
C GLU A 36 -2.25 -14.17 3.85
N SER A 37 -1.23 -13.45 3.37
CA SER A 37 0.18 -13.78 3.63
C SER A 37 0.56 -13.56 5.09
N LYS A 38 0.10 -12.47 5.71
CA LYS A 38 0.35 -12.18 7.12
C LYS A 38 -0.32 -13.21 8.03
N LEU A 39 -1.59 -13.51 7.80
CA LEU A 39 -2.29 -14.52 8.60
C LEU A 39 -1.78 -15.95 8.32
N LYS A 40 -1.21 -16.20 7.14
CA LYS A 40 -0.49 -17.45 6.85
C LYS A 40 0.76 -17.60 7.71
N SER A 41 1.55 -16.54 7.90
CA SER A 41 2.72 -16.59 8.80
C SER A 41 2.32 -16.84 10.24
N ASP A 42 1.10 -16.43 10.62
CA ASP A 42 0.57 -16.59 11.98
C ASP A 42 -0.13 -17.96 12.19
N GLY A 43 -0.07 -18.87 11.21
CA GLY A 43 -0.58 -20.23 11.33
C GLY A 43 -2.10 -20.39 11.14
N ARG A 44 -2.80 -19.36 10.64
CA ARG A 44 -4.26 -19.40 10.44
C ARG A 44 -4.67 -20.33 9.28
N SER A 45 -5.87 -20.90 9.39
CA SER A 45 -6.42 -21.81 8.38
C SER A 45 -6.70 -21.09 7.05
N TRP A 46 -6.86 -21.83 5.94
CA TRP A 46 -7.15 -21.22 4.64
C TRP A 46 -8.48 -20.45 4.61
N LEU A 47 -9.53 -21.00 5.25
CA LEU A 47 -10.84 -20.35 5.32
C LEU A 47 -10.80 -19.05 6.14
N GLU A 48 -10.18 -19.06 7.32
CA GLU A 48 -10.04 -17.85 8.15
C GLU A 48 -9.29 -16.74 7.41
N ARG A 49 -8.21 -17.09 6.70
CA ARG A 49 -7.42 -16.13 5.90
C ARG A 49 -8.26 -15.47 4.81
N LYS A 50 -9.04 -16.27 4.08
CA LYS A 50 -9.91 -15.76 3.01
C LYS A 50 -11.03 -14.88 3.54
N ALA A 51 -11.67 -15.30 4.64
CA ALA A 51 -12.72 -14.52 5.29
C ALA A 51 -12.18 -13.19 5.83
N ALA A 52 -11.07 -13.22 6.57
CA ALA A 52 -10.45 -12.02 7.12
C ALA A 52 -9.99 -11.04 6.03
N ALA A 53 -9.37 -11.53 4.95
CA ALA A 53 -8.97 -10.68 3.83
C ALA A 53 -10.16 -10.03 3.12
N HIS A 54 -11.27 -10.75 2.99
CA HIS A 54 -12.49 -10.21 2.39
C HIS A 54 -13.16 -9.16 3.28
N ILE A 55 -13.28 -9.44 4.58
CA ILE A 55 -13.85 -8.50 5.55
C ILE A 55 -12.98 -7.24 5.64
N ALA A 56 -11.67 -7.39 5.77
CA ALA A 56 -10.76 -6.25 5.86
C ALA A 56 -10.79 -5.37 4.61
N SER A 57 -10.93 -5.95 3.41
CA SER A 57 -11.09 -5.16 2.18
C SER A 57 -12.40 -4.38 2.09
N MET A 58 -13.43 -4.77 2.86
CA MET A 58 -14.71 -4.07 2.92
C MET A 58 -14.76 -3.07 4.08
N LEU A 59 -14.11 -3.39 5.19
CA LEU A 59 -14.13 -2.59 6.42
C LEU A 59 -13.23 -1.36 6.32
N TYR A 60 -12.05 -1.53 5.72
CA TYR A 60 -11.07 -0.45 5.63
C TYR A 60 -11.22 0.29 4.31
N ASP A 61 -11.54 1.58 4.42
CA ASP A 61 -11.65 2.45 3.27
C ASP A 61 -10.26 2.69 2.67
N ARG A 62 -10.15 2.48 1.36
CA ARG A 62 -8.88 2.45 0.66
C ARG A 62 -8.81 3.62 -0.30
N GLN A 63 -7.83 4.48 -0.07
CA GLN A 63 -7.58 5.63 -0.92
C GLN A 63 -6.53 5.24 -1.96
N ASP A 64 -7.00 5.06 -3.20
CA ASP A 64 -6.13 4.73 -4.33
C ASP A 64 -5.63 5.98 -5.04
N PHE A 65 -4.31 6.16 -5.05
CA PHE A 65 -3.62 7.16 -5.85
C PHE A 65 -3.00 6.51 -7.09
N LYS A 66 -2.47 7.32 -8.01
CA LYS A 66 -1.91 6.82 -9.28
C LYS A 66 -0.72 5.86 -9.12
N LEU A 67 -0.01 5.92 -8.00
CA LEU A 67 1.26 5.20 -7.78
C LEU A 67 1.32 4.45 -6.45
N PHE A 68 0.36 4.67 -5.56
CA PHE A 68 0.33 4.10 -4.22
C PHE A 68 -1.11 4.06 -3.73
N SER A 69 -1.36 3.26 -2.71
CA SER A 69 -2.64 3.25 -2.00
C SER A 69 -2.39 3.47 -0.53
N VAL A 70 -3.38 4.05 0.13
CA VAL A 70 -3.35 4.28 1.57
C VAL A 70 -4.54 3.57 2.19
N ILE A 71 -4.29 2.87 3.29
CA ILE A 71 -5.32 2.26 4.11
C ILE A 71 -5.10 2.70 5.55
N ASP A 72 -6.14 3.24 6.14
CA ASP A 72 -6.12 3.66 7.53
C ASP A 72 -6.76 2.56 8.39
N VAL A 73 -6.02 2.10 9.40
CA VAL A 73 -6.47 1.10 10.37
C VAL A 73 -6.60 1.82 11.72
N PRO A 74 -7.80 2.33 12.07
CA PRO A 74 -7.99 3.13 13.26
C PRO A 74 -7.72 2.34 14.54
N GLU A 75 -8.02 1.04 14.56
CA GLU A 75 -7.87 0.18 15.75
C GLU A 75 -6.41 0.06 16.18
N GLU A 76 -5.48 0.14 15.23
CA GLU A 76 -4.03 0.02 15.48
C GLU A 76 -3.31 1.37 15.40
N ASN A 77 -4.03 2.49 15.29
CA ASN A 77 -3.46 3.83 15.10
C ASN A 77 -2.37 3.86 14.00
N THR A 78 -2.61 3.10 12.92
CA THR A 78 -1.60 2.85 11.88
C THR A 78 -2.17 3.10 10.50
N ARG A 79 -1.40 3.81 9.67
CA ARG A 79 -1.66 3.94 8.24
C ARG A 79 -0.75 3.03 7.47
N PHE A 80 -1.30 2.22 6.59
CA PHE A 80 -0.51 1.41 5.68
C PHE A 80 -0.38 2.11 4.33
N ILE A 81 0.85 2.23 3.84
CA ILE A 81 1.12 2.65 2.47
C ILE A 81 1.41 1.42 1.63
N GLY A 82 0.56 1.21 0.63
CA GLY A 82 0.72 0.24 -0.43
C GLY A 82 1.58 0.81 -1.55
N LEU A 83 2.70 0.16 -1.87
CA LEU A 83 3.59 0.46 -3.00
C LEU A 83 4.03 -0.87 -3.61
N PHE A 84 3.78 -1.10 -4.90
CA PHE A 84 4.26 -2.31 -5.59
C PHE A 84 3.86 -3.64 -4.91
N SER A 85 2.61 -3.79 -4.44
CA SER A 85 2.14 -4.93 -3.61
C SER A 85 2.81 -5.11 -2.24
N LEU A 86 3.71 -4.20 -1.84
CA LEU A 86 4.23 -4.10 -0.49
C LEU A 86 3.33 -3.18 0.31
N TRP A 87 3.06 -3.54 1.57
CA TRP A 87 2.33 -2.71 2.51
C TRP A 87 3.26 -2.40 3.68
N LEU A 88 3.54 -1.12 3.88
CA LEU A 88 4.43 -0.64 4.91
C LEU A 88 3.60 0.08 6.00
N PRO A 89 3.74 -0.31 7.28
CA PRO A 89 3.08 0.40 8.37
C PRO A 89 3.78 1.73 8.61
N LEU A 90 3.01 2.80 8.61
CA LEU A 90 3.38 4.10 9.13
C LEU A 90 2.59 4.31 10.42
N PRO A 91 3.25 4.27 11.59
CA PRO A 91 2.58 4.66 12.82
C PRO A 91 2.15 6.11 12.68
N LEU A 92 0.86 6.36 12.90
CA LEU A 92 0.33 7.71 12.92
C LEU A 92 -0.03 8.08 14.35
N ASP A 93 -0.02 9.38 14.61
CA ASP A 93 -0.67 9.93 15.77
C ASP A 93 -2.00 10.55 15.30
N TRP A 94 -3.06 9.75 15.24
CA TRP A 94 -4.38 10.22 14.80
C TRP A 94 -4.93 11.35 15.68
N SER A 95 -4.43 11.51 16.91
CA SER A 95 -4.85 12.60 17.80
C SER A 95 -4.50 13.97 17.22
N GLN A 96 -3.33 14.12 16.59
CA GLN A 96 -2.87 15.38 16.01
C GLN A 96 -3.59 15.76 14.71
N LEU A 97 -4.05 14.76 13.94
CA LEU A 97 -4.76 15.02 12.68
C LEU A 97 -6.22 15.42 12.91
N ARG A 98 -6.83 14.97 14.01
CA ARG A 98 -8.19 15.36 14.39
C ARG A 98 -8.25 16.81 14.86
N ASP A 99 -7.25 17.25 15.62
CA ASP A 99 -7.16 18.65 16.07
C ASP A 99 -6.94 19.63 14.90
N ALA A 100 -6.33 19.18 13.79
CA ALA A 100 -6.10 20.00 12.61
C ALA A 100 -7.30 20.11 11.65
N SER A 101 -8.35 19.30 11.84
CA SER A 101 -9.58 19.34 11.01
C SER A 101 -10.73 20.12 11.65
N ASP A 102 -10.59 20.49 12.92
CA ASP A 102 -11.60 21.21 13.70
C ASP A 102 -11.37 22.75 13.73
N ASP A 103 -10.35 23.25 13.02
CA ASP A 103 -10.07 24.68 12.75
C ASP A 103 -10.44 25.09 11.31
#